data_AF-A0A6G1LJA1-F1
#
_entry.id   AF-A0A6G1LJA1-F1
#
_cell.length_a   1.000
_cell.length_b   1.000
_cell.length_c   1.000
_cell.angle_alpha   90.00
_cell.angle_beta   90.00
_cell.angle_gamma   90.00
#
_symmetry.space_group_name_H-M   'P 1'
#
loop_
_entity.id
_entity.type
_entity.pdbx_description
1 polymer ?
#
loop_
_entity_poly.entity_id
_entity_poly.type
_entity_poly.pdbx_seq_one_letter_code
_entity_poly.pdbx_strand_id
1 'polypeptide(L)'
;MHCLILFLAATPTVFANGEQQVLQQGGAEREHWMREAISALDTLISPCPFAAFGTAIVNHTSTGESNLICIGANAIGSTGNPTLHGEIAGINNCSSILTDPQGRFKLSATEALEAYRDLSLYTTAEPCPMCASAIRWAGFKECIFGTSIPTLIDLGWGQIDLSSEHLFRHSRSLGTETVLTGGVMEDETDPLFAWQFQRDQECPFGCHRIEDGGACLPDPDAAQEQWPREL
;
A
#
# COMPACT_ATOMS: atom_id res chain seq x y z
N MET A 1 -62.64 21.00 7.93
CA MET A 1 -61.57 20.18 8.53
C MET A 1 -61.65 18.78 7.94
N HIS A 2 -60.83 18.47 6.93
CA HIS A 2 -60.35 17.12 6.59
C HIS A 2 -59.16 17.36 5.66
N CYS A 3 -57.96 17.19 6.19
CA CYS A 3 -56.69 17.39 5.50
C CYS A 3 -56.35 16.10 4.76
N LEU A 4 -56.37 16.13 3.43
CA LEU A 4 -56.00 14.99 2.60
C LEU A 4 -54.48 15.05 2.36
N ILE A 5 -53.72 14.17 3.02
CA ILE A 5 -52.27 14.03 2.82
C ILE A 5 -52.07 13.25 1.51
N LEU A 6 -51.58 13.93 0.47
CA LEU A 6 -51.05 13.27 -0.73
C LEU A 6 -49.72 12.61 -0.39
N PHE A 7 -49.67 11.28 -0.45
CA PHE A 7 -48.42 10.52 -0.55
C PHE A 7 -47.90 10.64 -1.99
N LEU A 8 -46.85 11.45 -2.19
CA LEU A 8 -46.03 11.38 -3.39
C LEU A 8 -45.15 10.13 -3.28
N ALA A 9 -45.49 9.07 -4.01
CA ALA A 9 -44.60 7.94 -4.22
C ALA A 9 -43.39 8.43 -5.04
N ALA A 10 -42.22 8.46 -4.43
CA ALA A 10 -40.98 8.69 -5.14
C ALA A 10 -40.77 7.54 -6.15
N THR A 11 -40.69 7.89 -7.43
CA THR A 11 -40.28 6.97 -8.49
C THR A 11 -38.86 6.47 -8.19
N PRO A 12 -38.56 5.16 -8.35
CA PRO A 12 -37.20 4.68 -8.22
C PRO A 12 -36.39 5.26 -9.38
N THR A 13 -35.47 6.18 -9.07
CA THR A 13 -34.46 6.64 -10.01
C THR A 13 -33.52 5.47 -10.31
N VAL A 14 -33.61 4.93 -11.53
CA VAL A 14 -32.66 3.96 -12.07
C VAL A 14 -31.39 4.72 -12.48
N PHE A 15 -30.47 4.90 -11.53
CA PHE A 15 -29.05 5.19 -11.78
C PHE A 15 -28.26 4.27 -10.87
N ALA A 16 -27.71 3.16 -11.38
CA ALA A 16 -26.95 2.23 -10.53
C ALA A 16 -25.98 1.27 -11.26
N ASN A 17 -26.11 1.02 -12.58
CA ASN A 17 -25.26 0.00 -13.21
C ASN A 17 -23.85 0.51 -13.57
N GLY A 18 -23.72 1.77 -14.00
CA GLY A 18 -22.43 2.34 -14.42
C GLY A 18 -21.52 2.72 -13.25
N GLU A 19 -22.06 3.40 -12.24
CA GLU A 19 -21.28 3.83 -11.06
C GLU A 19 -20.84 2.62 -10.22
N GLN A 20 -21.69 1.62 -10.07
CA GLN A 20 -21.36 0.42 -9.30
C GLN A 20 -20.31 -0.46 -9.98
N GLN A 21 -20.31 -0.56 -11.31
CA GLN A 21 -19.25 -1.24 -12.07
C GLN A 21 -17.91 -0.50 -11.99
N VAL A 22 -17.91 0.84 -12.05
CA VAL A 22 -16.70 1.65 -11.90
C VAL A 22 -16.12 1.53 -10.48
N LEU A 23 -16.96 1.53 -9.45
CA LEU A 23 -16.53 1.31 -8.07
C LEU A 23 -15.97 -0.10 -7.85
N GLN A 24 -16.58 -1.13 -8.47
CA GLN A 24 -16.10 -2.51 -8.40
C GLN A 24 -14.75 -2.70 -9.12
N GLN A 25 -14.60 -2.12 -10.31
CA GLN A 25 -13.33 -2.15 -11.06
C GLN A 25 -12.21 -1.42 -10.31
N GLY A 26 -12.51 -0.26 -9.73
CA GLY A 26 -11.56 0.48 -8.89
C GLY A 26 -11.23 -0.19 -7.56
N GLY A 27 -12.05 -1.14 -7.10
CA GLY A 27 -11.75 -2.01 -5.96
C GLY A 27 -10.78 -3.13 -6.35
N ALA A 28 -11.12 -3.90 -7.39
CA ALA A 28 -10.30 -5.02 -7.86
C ALA A 28 -8.88 -4.57 -8.29
N GLU A 29 -8.75 -3.40 -8.91
CA GLU A 29 -7.44 -2.85 -9.28
C GLU A 29 -6.61 -2.50 -8.03
N ARG A 30 -7.23 -1.90 -7.00
CA ARG A 30 -6.52 -1.58 -5.76
C ARG A 30 -6.07 -2.83 -5.01
N GLU A 31 -6.89 -3.87 -5.01
CA GLU A 31 -6.53 -5.17 -4.45
C GLU A 31 -5.34 -5.78 -5.19
N HIS A 32 -5.35 -5.76 -6.53
CA HIS A 32 -4.22 -6.23 -7.32
C HIS A 32 -2.90 -5.52 -6.95
N TRP A 33 -2.90 -4.18 -6.90
CA TRP A 33 -1.69 -3.43 -6.58
C TRP A 33 -1.27 -3.51 -5.11
N MET A 34 -2.20 -3.74 -4.19
CA MET A 34 -1.87 -4.04 -2.80
C MET A 34 -1.19 -5.42 -2.69
N ARG A 35 -1.66 -6.44 -3.44
CA ARG A 35 -0.96 -7.73 -3.53
C ARG A 35 0.45 -7.60 -4.09
N GLU A 36 0.69 -6.70 -5.04
CA GLU A 36 2.05 -6.38 -5.50
C GLU A 36 2.91 -5.77 -4.39
N ALA A 37 2.35 -4.91 -3.54
CA ALA A 37 3.06 -4.37 -2.37
C ALA A 37 3.37 -5.46 -1.33
N ILE A 38 2.49 -6.45 -1.15
CA ILE A 38 2.74 -7.64 -0.32
C ILE A 38 3.84 -8.52 -0.95
N SER A 39 3.74 -8.81 -2.26
CA SER A 39 4.72 -9.62 -3.00
C SER A 39 6.12 -8.99 -3.05
N ALA A 40 6.22 -7.67 -2.90
CA ALA A 40 7.50 -6.97 -2.78
C ALA A 40 8.31 -7.44 -1.55
N LEU A 41 7.65 -7.89 -0.49
CA LEU A 41 8.29 -8.43 0.71
C LEU A 41 9.09 -9.70 0.40
N ASP A 42 8.44 -10.67 -0.24
CA ASP A 42 9.08 -11.92 -0.67
C ASP A 42 10.19 -11.64 -1.68
N THR A 43 9.88 -10.85 -2.71
CA THR A 43 10.80 -10.53 -3.80
C THR A 43 12.10 -9.87 -3.31
N LEU A 44 12.02 -8.99 -2.32
CA LEU A 44 13.15 -8.15 -1.89
C LEU A 44 13.82 -8.63 -0.61
N ILE A 45 13.12 -9.42 0.22
CA ILE A 45 13.59 -9.77 1.56
C ILE A 45 13.35 -11.25 1.86
N SER A 46 12.09 -11.65 2.04
CA SER A 46 11.64 -12.96 2.55
C SER A 46 10.12 -13.02 2.52
N PRO A 47 9.49 -14.20 2.37
CA PRO A 47 8.03 -14.36 2.50
C PRO A 47 7.52 -14.11 3.93
N CYS A 48 8.38 -14.17 4.95
CA CYS A 48 8.07 -13.80 6.33
C CYS A 48 9.12 -12.85 6.91
N PRO A 49 9.18 -11.60 6.43
CA PRO A 49 10.08 -10.61 6.99
C PRO A 49 9.54 -10.17 8.35
N PHE A 50 10.42 -9.99 9.34
CA PHE A 50 9.98 -9.50 10.64
C PHE A 50 9.25 -8.16 10.51
N ALA A 51 9.78 -7.19 9.75
CA ALA A 51 9.16 -5.90 9.48
C ALA A 51 8.51 -5.87 8.08
N ALA A 52 7.26 -6.32 7.99
CA ALA A 52 6.51 -6.53 6.75
C ALA A 52 5.97 -5.24 6.09
N PHE A 53 6.77 -4.18 6.05
CA PHE A 53 6.42 -2.92 5.36
C PHE A 53 6.90 -2.97 3.91
N GLY A 54 5.96 -3.34 3.03
CA GLY A 54 6.15 -3.42 1.58
C GLY A 54 5.53 -2.22 0.87
N THR A 55 5.96 -1.96 -0.36
CA THR A 55 5.49 -0.85 -1.18
C THR A 55 5.54 -1.21 -2.66
N ALA A 56 4.49 -0.84 -3.40
CA ALA A 56 4.46 -0.82 -4.85
C ALA A 56 4.07 0.58 -5.33
N ILE A 57 4.77 1.10 -6.34
CA ILE A 57 4.47 2.39 -6.95
C ILE A 57 4.12 2.17 -8.42
N VAL A 58 2.95 2.64 -8.80
CA VAL A 58 2.30 2.32 -10.07
C VAL A 58 1.82 3.58 -10.76
N ASN A 59 1.77 3.54 -12.09
CA ASN A 59 1.05 4.51 -12.88
C ASN A 59 -0.26 3.87 -13.33
N HIS A 60 -1.36 4.16 -12.63
CA HIS A 60 -2.72 3.68 -12.98
C HIS A 60 -3.71 4.81 -13.28
N THR A 61 -3.19 6.04 -13.49
CA THR A 61 -4.04 7.23 -13.66
C THR A 61 -4.10 7.78 -15.10
N SER A 62 -3.42 7.11 -16.03
CA SER A 62 -3.57 7.36 -17.47
C SER A 62 -4.66 6.46 -18.05
N THR A 63 -5.35 6.90 -19.10
CA THR A 63 -6.41 6.16 -19.82
C THR A 63 -5.91 4.92 -20.58
N GLY A 64 -4.80 4.32 -20.14
CA GLY A 64 -4.18 3.12 -20.70
C GLY A 64 -4.01 2.04 -19.63
N GLU A 65 -3.14 1.07 -19.91
CA GLU A 65 -2.87 -0.03 -18.96
C GLU A 65 -2.05 0.47 -17.77
N SER A 66 -2.51 0.11 -16.58
CA SER A 66 -1.83 0.36 -15.33
C SER A 66 -0.48 -0.36 -15.31
N ASN A 67 0.58 0.35 -14.93
CA ASN A 67 1.95 -0.15 -15.03
C ASN A 67 2.71 0.02 -13.72
N LEU A 68 3.33 -1.08 -13.25
CA LEU A 68 4.27 -1.06 -12.15
C LEU A 68 5.53 -0.26 -12.53
N ILE A 69 5.92 0.69 -11.68
CA ILE A 69 7.14 1.48 -11.86
C ILE A 69 8.27 0.89 -11.02
N CYS A 70 8.02 0.66 -9.74
CA CYS A 70 8.99 0.08 -8.82
C CYS A 70 8.30 -0.54 -7.59
N ILE A 71 9.08 -1.34 -6.87
CA ILE A 71 8.72 -1.89 -5.56
C ILE A 71 9.77 -1.50 -4.51
N GLY A 72 9.39 -1.54 -3.24
CA GLY A 72 10.25 -1.27 -2.09
C GLY A 72 9.82 -2.10 -0.89
N ALA A 73 10.74 -2.31 0.04
CA ALA A 73 10.48 -2.98 1.30
C ALA A 73 11.41 -2.44 2.40
N ASN A 74 11.00 -2.57 3.66
CA ASN A 74 11.79 -2.11 4.81
C ASN A 74 13.19 -2.73 4.79
N ALA A 75 14.22 -1.88 4.82
CA ALA A 75 15.61 -2.29 4.76
C ALA A 75 16.43 -1.82 5.97
N ILE A 76 15.79 -1.45 7.09
CA ILE A 76 16.49 -0.93 8.28
C ILE A 76 17.50 -1.97 8.80
N GLY A 77 17.06 -3.22 8.97
CA GLY A 77 17.90 -4.28 9.54
C GLY A 77 19.07 -4.68 8.64
N SER A 78 18.89 -4.67 7.32
CA SER A 78 19.92 -5.10 6.36
C SER A 78 20.93 -3.99 6.04
N THR A 79 20.53 -2.72 6.15
CA THR A 79 21.38 -1.57 5.78
C THR A 79 21.92 -0.79 6.97
N GLY A 80 21.30 -0.92 8.15
CA GLY A 80 21.57 -0.07 9.30
C GLY A 80 21.08 1.37 9.15
N ASN A 81 20.35 1.71 8.08
CA ASN A 81 19.78 3.03 7.89
C ASN A 81 18.35 3.10 8.44
N PRO A 82 18.08 3.87 9.51
CA PRO A 82 16.77 3.91 10.16
C PRO A 82 15.68 4.57 9.30
N THR A 83 16.03 5.27 8.21
CA THR A 83 15.04 5.92 7.35
C THR A 83 14.54 5.04 6.21
N LEU A 84 15.17 3.89 5.93
CA LEU A 84 14.78 3.00 4.83
C LEU A 84 13.58 2.12 5.19
N HIS A 85 12.46 2.76 5.49
CA HIS A 85 11.14 2.15 5.55
C HIS A 85 10.68 1.76 4.13
N GLY A 86 9.63 0.93 4.02
CA GLY A 86 9.16 0.42 2.72
C GLY A 86 8.85 1.54 1.72
N GLU A 87 8.21 2.60 2.18
CA GLU A 87 7.79 3.75 1.37
C GLU A 87 9.00 4.57 0.90
N ILE A 88 9.97 4.81 1.80
CA ILE A 88 11.21 5.53 1.46
C ILE A 88 12.08 4.70 0.52
N ALA A 89 12.19 3.39 0.76
CA ALA A 89 12.88 2.48 -0.15
C ALA A 89 12.22 2.47 -1.53
N GLY A 90 10.88 2.45 -1.60
CA GLY A 90 10.12 2.57 -2.84
C GLY A 90 10.42 3.86 -3.59
N ILE A 91 10.36 5.02 -2.92
CA ILE A 91 10.67 6.33 -3.53
C ILE A 91 12.12 6.38 -4.05
N ASN A 92 13.08 5.84 -3.31
CA ASN A 92 14.47 5.77 -3.75
C ASN A 92 14.61 4.90 -5.01
N ASN A 93 14.02 3.70 -4.99
CA ASN A 93 14.06 2.76 -6.12
C ASN A 93 13.40 3.36 -7.37
N CYS A 94 12.22 3.98 -7.23
CA CYS A 94 11.53 4.66 -8.32
C CYS A 94 12.37 5.81 -8.88
N SER A 95 12.97 6.64 -8.03
CA SER A 95 13.83 7.74 -8.49
C SER A 95 15.01 7.22 -9.31
N SER A 96 15.66 6.14 -8.87
CA SER A 96 16.73 5.48 -9.63
C SER A 96 16.23 4.92 -10.98
N ILE A 97 15.08 4.23 -11.00
CA ILE A 97 14.50 3.65 -12.23
C ILE A 97 14.08 4.72 -13.23
N LEU A 98 13.42 5.78 -12.76
CA LEU A 98 12.91 6.85 -13.61
C LEU A 98 14.05 7.65 -14.26
N THR A 99 15.16 7.83 -13.55
CA THR A 99 16.28 8.69 -13.98
C THR A 99 17.46 7.93 -14.58
N ASP A 100 17.44 6.60 -14.59
CA ASP A 100 18.51 5.79 -15.16
C ASP A 100 18.72 6.14 -16.65
N PRO A 101 19.91 6.66 -17.05
CA PRO A 101 20.18 7.03 -18.45
C PRO A 101 20.15 5.84 -19.41
N GLN A 102 20.29 4.61 -18.90
CA GLN A 102 20.19 3.36 -19.65
C GLN A 102 18.83 2.69 -19.49
N GLY A 103 17.99 3.18 -18.57
CA GLY A 103 16.71 2.61 -18.21
C GLY A 103 15.60 2.86 -19.22
N ARG A 104 14.38 2.41 -18.87
CA ARG A 104 13.20 2.55 -19.73
C ARG A 104 12.76 4.01 -19.91
N PHE A 105 12.83 4.79 -18.83
CA PHE A 105 12.20 6.12 -18.76
C PHE A 105 13.17 7.25 -19.10
N LYS A 106 14.41 7.20 -18.59
CA LYS A 106 15.49 8.16 -18.89
C LYS A 106 15.09 9.62 -18.64
N LEU A 107 14.26 9.84 -17.63
CA LEU A 107 13.79 11.17 -17.28
C LEU A 107 14.93 11.98 -16.67
N SER A 108 14.96 13.28 -16.97
CA SER A 108 15.72 14.21 -16.15
C SER A 108 15.18 14.24 -14.72
N ALA A 109 15.97 14.77 -13.78
CA ALA A 109 15.52 14.92 -12.40
C ALA A 109 14.22 15.73 -12.29
N THR A 110 14.06 16.78 -13.11
CA THR A 110 12.84 17.59 -13.13
C THR A 110 11.65 16.82 -13.68
N GLU A 111 11.82 16.07 -14.77
CA GLU A 111 10.75 15.23 -15.34
C GLU A 111 10.34 14.11 -14.38
N ALA A 112 11.29 13.50 -13.66
CA ALA A 112 10.99 12.48 -12.65
C ALA A 112 10.20 13.06 -11.47
N LEU A 113 10.55 14.27 -11.00
CA LEU A 113 9.79 14.96 -9.95
C LEU A 113 8.36 15.28 -10.38
N GLU A 114 8.15 15.65 -11.64
CA GLU A 114 6.80 15.88 -12.19
C GLU A 114 6.02 14.57 -12.35
N ALA A 115 6.68 13.47 -12.74
CA ALA A 115 6.05 12.18 -12.94
C ALA A 115 5.34 11.65 -11.69
N TYR A 116 5.87 11.89 -10.48
CA TYR A 116 5.25 11.46 -9.22
C TYR A 116 3.79 11.93 -9.07
N ARG A 117 3.41 13.06 -9.68
CA ARG A 117 2.05 13.61 -9.62
C ARG A 117 1.00 12.76 -10.33
N ASP A 118 1.43 11.82 -11.15
CA ASP A 118 0.56 10.85 -11.84
C ASP A 118 0.67 9.44 -11.24
N LEU A 119 1.56 9.24 -10.27
CA LEU A 119 1.79 7.94 -9.64
C LEU A 119 0.96 7.77 -8.37
N SER A 120 0.66 6.52 -8.09
CA SER A 120 0.02 6.08 -6.85
C SER A 120 0.93 5.15 -6.09
N LEU A 121 0.99 5.33 -4.78
CA LEU A 121 1.77 4.52 -3.87
C LEU A 121 0.84 3.59 -3.08
N TYR A 122 1.11 2.29 -3.17
CA TYR A 122 0.47 1.25 -2.37
C TYR A 122 1.45 0.78 -1.31
N THR A 123 1.03 0.68 -0.05
CA THR A 123 1.88 0.19 1.04
C THR A 123 1.10 -0.71 2.00
N THR A 124 1.75 -1.74 2.53
CA THR A 124 1.09 -2.74 3.37
C THR A 124 0.58 -2.19 4.70
N ALA A 125 1.09 -1.04 5.17
CA ALA A 125 0.59 -0.37 6.34
C ALA A 125 0.58 1.16 6.20
N GLU A 126 -0.22 1.83 7.02
CA GLU A 126 -0.36 3.28 7.04
C GLU A 126 1.02 3.95 7.21
N PRO A 127 1.37 4.92 6.33
CA PRO A 127 2.67 5.56 6.42
C PRO A 127 2.87 6.27 7.75
N CYS A 128 4.00 6.00 8.41
CA CYS A 128 4.38 6.73 9.61
C CYS A 128 4.65 8.22 9.27
N PRO A 129 4.71 9.14 10.26
CA PRO A 129 4.85 10.57 9.97
C PRO A 129 6.03 10.98 9.08
N MET A 130 7.14 10.23 9.13
CA MET A 130 8.28 10.43 8.21
C MET A 130 7.88 10.09 6.77
N CYS A 131 7.34 8.90 6.55
CA CYS A 131 6.95 8.40 5.23
C CYS A 131 5.80 9.22 4.65
N ALA A 132 4.77 9.50 5.46
CA ALA A 132 3.66 10.38 5.10
C ALA A 132 4.14 11.77 4.66
N SER A 133 5.13 12.35 5.35
CA SER A 133 5.76 13.61 4.92
C SER A 133 6.49 13.47 3.59
N ALA A 134 7.27 12.39 3.41
CA ALA A 134 7.99 12.14 2.16
C ALA A 134 7.05 11.97 0.97
N ILE A 135 5.94 11.25 1.15
CA ILE A 135 4.88 11.07 0.14
C ILE A 135 4.31 12.43 -0.27
N ARG A 136 4.03 13.32 0.69
CA ARG A 136 3.51 14.66 0.42
C ARG A 136 4.52 15.56 -0.30
N TRP A 137 5.80 15.47 0.05
CA TRP A 137 6.86 16.19 -0.65
C TRP A 137 7.09 15.67 -2.08
N ALA A 138 6.97 14.37 -2.30
CA ALA A 138 7.05 13.76 -3.63
C ALA A 138 5.86 14.15 -4.51
N GLY A 139 4.70 14.45 -3.90
CA GLY A 139 3.53 14.93 -4.61
C GLY A 139 2.72 13.84 -5.31
N PHE A 140 2.75 12.61 -4.78
CA PHE A 140 1.95 11.48 -5.28
C PHE A 140 0.48 11.85 -5.47
N LYS A 141 -0.15 11.26 -6.49
CA LYS A 141 -1.58 11.43 -6.73
C LYS A 141 -2.42 10.72 -5.69
N GLU A 142 -2.08 9.47 -5.40
CA GLU A 142 -2.77 8.64 -4.41
C GLU A 142 -1.76 7.96 -3.48
N CYS A 143 -2.17 7.80 -2.23
CA CYS A 143 -1.53 6.94 -1.26
C CYS A 143 -2.59 5.97 -0.73
N ILE A 144 -2.35 4.68 -0.94
CA ILE A 144 -3.24 3.59 -0.60
C ILE A 144 -2.53 2.70 0.42
N PHE A 145 -3.18 2.40 1.53
CA PHE A 145 -2.61 1.56 2.58
C PHE A 145 -3.58 0.51 3.12
N GLY A 146 -3.01 -0.59 3.62
CA GLY A 146 -3.74 -1.65 4.32
C GLY A 146 -3.85 -1.38 5.82
N THR A 147 -3.01 -2.03 6.62
CA THR A 147 -3.03 -2.00 8.09
C THR A 147 -2.86 -0.59 8.65
N SER A 148 -3.77 -0.15 9.53
CA SER A 148 -3.72 1.19 10.13
C SER A 148 -2.64 1.36 11.22
N ILE A 149 -2.22 2.61 11.53
CA ILE A 149 -1.35 2.89 12.68
C ILE A 149 -1.96 2.38 14.00
N PRO A 150 -3.25 2.63 14.30
CA PRO A 150 -3.89 2.04 15.49
C PRO A 150 -3.78 0.52 15.54
N THR A 151 -4.04 -0.18 14.42
CA THR A 151 -3.90 -1.64 14.34
C THR A 151 -2.45 -2.07 14.60
N LEU A 152 -1.47 -1.40 14.01
CA LEU A 152 -0.04 -1.68 14.29
C LEU A 152 0.29 -1.55 15.78
N ILE A 153 -0.20 -0.50 16.45
CA ILE A 153 -0.02 -0.28 17.88
C ILE A 153 -0.64 -1.43 18.69
N ASP A 154 -1.88 -1.82 18.36
CA ASP A 154 -2.58 -2.93 19.01
C ASP A 154 -1.86 -4.28 18.82
N LEU A 155 -1.21 -4.47 17.67
CA LEU A 155 -0.36 -5.63 17.38
C LEU A 155 1.03 -5.57 18.05
N GLY A 156 1.37 -4.48 18.75
CA GLY A 156 2.60 -4.34 19.52
C GLY A 156 3.74 -3.58 18.82
N TRP A 157 3.49 -2.99 17.65
CA TRP A 157 4.48 -2.18 16.93
C TRP A 157 4.58 -0.77 17.52
N GLY A 158 5.81 -0.33 17.77
CA GLY A 158 6.07 1.06 18.16
C GLY A 158 5.79 2.01 16.99
N GLN A 159 4.80 2.89 17.17
CA GLN A 159 4.45 3.93 16.19
C GLN A 159 4.42 5.31 16.83
N ILE A 160 4.68 6.33 16.02
CA ILE A 160 4.27 7.69 16.38
C ILE A 160 2.78 7.77 16.09
N ASP A 161 1.97 7.94 17.14
CA ASP A 161 0.50 8.03 17.04
C ASP A 161 0.06 9.37 16.43
N LEU A 162 0.27 9.49 15.13
CA LEU A 162 -0.15 10.60 14.29
C LEU A 162 -0.55 10.02 12.93
N SER A 163 -1.84 10.01 12.64
CA SER A 163 -2.35 9.45 11.39
C SER A 163 -1.86 10.21 10.16
N SER A 164 -1.73 9.48 9.05
CA SER A 164 -1.44 10.05 7.73
C SER A 164 -2.49 11.08 7.33
N GLU A 165 -3.77 10.84 7.67
CA GLU A 165 -4.84 11.81 7.42
C GLU A 165 -4.60 13.13 8.16
N HIS A 166 -4.23 13.07 9.45
CA HIS A 166 -3.93 14.26 10.23
C HIS A 166 -2.76 15.03 9.63
N LEU A 167 -1.68 14.35 9.25
CA LEU A 167 -0.52 14.98 8.61
C LEU A 167 -0.88 15.62 7.27
N PHE A 168 -1.64 14.90 6.42
CA PHE A 168 -2.01 15.37 5.08
C PHE A 168 -2.83 16.66 5.16
N ARG A 169 -3.78 16.74 6.10
CA ARG A 169 -4.58 17.97 6.35
C ARG A 169 -3.72 19.20 6.66
N HIS A 170 -2.52 19.02 7.21
CA HIS A 170 -1.57 20.10 7.55
C HIS A 170 -0.55 20.41 6.44
N SER A 171 -0.60 19.70 5.31
CA SER A 171 0.35 19.83 4.19
C SER A 171 -0.26 20.47 2.93
N ARG A 172 -1.39 21.16 3.07
CA ARG A 172 -2.14 21.75 1.93
C ARG A 172 -1.41 22.89 1.21
N SER A 173 -0.36 23.46 1.82
CA SER A 173 0.44 24.53 1.20
C SER A 173 1.43 24.04 0.14
N LEU A 174 1.61 22.72 -0.03
CA LEU A 174 2.59 22.13 -0.94
C LEU A 174 2.17 22.16 -2.43
N GLY A 175 0.97 22.66 -2.75
CA GLY A 175 0.51 22.85 -4.13
C GLY A 175 0.09 21.58 -4.87
N THR A 176 0.35 20.40 -4.30
CA THR A 176 -0.18 19.11 -4.75
C THR A 176 -1.26 18.62 -3.80
N GLU A 177 -2.23 17.86 -4.31
CA GLU A 177 -3.18 17.11 -3.49
C GLU A 177 -2.92 15.61 -3.67
N THR A 178 -2.82 14.88 -2.56
CA THR A 178 -2.70 13.42 -2.55
C THR A 178 -3.97 12.86 -1.94
N VAL A 179 -4.67 11.99 -2.68
CA VAL A 179 -5.81 11.25 -2.16
C VAL A 179 -5.30 10.13 -1.26
N LEU A 180 -5.80 10.06 -0.04
CA LEU A 180 -5.45 9.02 0.93
C LEU A 180 -6.59 8.00 1.01
N THR A 181 -6.29 6.73 0.79
CA THR A 181 -7.24 5.60 0.91
C THR A 181 -6.67 4.57 1.88
N GLY A 182 -7.34 4.37 3.01
CA GLY A 182 -6.93 3.38 4.01
C GLY A 182 -7.81 2.13 4.00
N GLY A 183 -7.34 1.09 4.68
CA GLY A 183 -8.11 -0.14 4.90
C GLY A 183 -8.24 -1.05 3.68
N VAL A 184 -7.32 -0.94 2.71
CA VAL A 184 -7.33 -1.80 1.52
C VAL A 184 -6.65 -3.13 1.85
N MET A 185 -7.42 -4.21 1.80
CA MET A 185 -6.97 -5.58 2.09
C MET A 185 -6.42 -5.78 3.51
N GLU A 186 -7.05 -5.20 4.52
CA GLU A 186 -6.68 -5.41 5.94
C GLU A 186 -6.70 -6.91 6.33
N ASP A 187 -7.57 -7.70 5.71
CA ASP A 187 -7.64 -9.15 5.89
C ASP A 187 -6.37 -9.88 5.46
N GLU A 188 -5.57 -9.30 4.56
CA GLU A 188 -4.28 -9.84 4.14
C GLU A 188 -3.09 -9.10 4.72
N THR A 189 -3.20 -7.79 4.99
CA THR A 189 -2.08 -7.01 5.52
C THR A 189 -1.94 -7.16 7.04
N ASP A 190 -3.03 -7.21 7.80
CA ASP A 190 -2.96 -7.29 9.27
C ASP A 190 -2.24 -8.56 9.76
N PRO A 191 -2.50 -9.76 9.18
CA PRO A 191 -1.76 -10.97 9.56
C PRO A 191 -0.24 -10.86 9.36
N LEU A 192 0.24 -10.03 8.42
CA LEU A 192 1.66 -9.82 8.19
C LEU A 192 2.37 -9.17 9.39
N PHE A 193 1.63 -8.48 10.27
CA PHE A 193 2.15 -7.75 11.41
C PHE A 193 1.82 -8.39 12.77
N ALA A 194 1.06 -9.50 12.77
CA ALA A 194 0.57 -10.12 13.99
C ALA A 194 1.54 -11.19 14.55
N TRP A 195 2.10 -12.04 13.67
CA TRP A 195 2.89 -13.22 14.07
C TRP A 195 4.21 -12.92 14.80
N GLN A 196 4.70 -11.69 14.70
CA GLN A 196 5.95 -11.24 15.33
C GLN A 196 5.83 -11.14 16.85
N PHE A 197 4.68 -10.69 17.34
CA PHE A 197 4.46 -10.39 18.75
C PHE A 197 3.35 -11.24 19.38
N GLN A 198 2.50 -11.85 18.56
CA GLN A 198 1.44 -12.76 18.99
C GLN A 198 1.79 -14.19 18.61
N ARG A 199 1.97 -15.06 19.62
CA ARG A 199 2.51 -16.42 19.44
C ARG A 199 1.53 -17.40 18.80
N ASP A 200 0.25 -17.12 18.91
CA ASP A 200 -0.88 -17.91 18.43
C ASP A 200 -1.27 -17.62 16.98
N GLN A 201 -0.69 -16.57 16.39
CA GLN A 201 -0.96 -16.21 14.99
C GLN A 201 -0.23 -17.15 14.02
N GLU A 202 -0.87 -17.38 12.88
CA GLU A 202 -0.32 -18.19 11.80
C GLU A 202 0.88 -17.48 11.14
N CYS A 203 1.81 -18.26 10.60
CA CYS A 203 2.89 -17.69 9.79
C CYS A 203 2.35 -17.20 8.44
N PRO A 204 2.99 -16.20 7.83
CA PRO A 204 2.68 -15.80 6.46
C PRO A 204 2.78 -16.99 5.50
N PHE A 205 2.04 -16.92 4.40
CA PHE A 205 2.10 -17.92 3.35
C PHE A 205 3.55 -18.17 2.89
N GLY A 206 3.91 -19.44 2.70
CA GLY A 206 5.28 -19.84 2.37
C GLY A 206 6.25 -19.85 3.57
N CYS A 207 5.75 -19.72 4.80
CA CYS A 207 6.55 -19.82 6.02
C CYS A 207 5.98 -20.82 7.02
N HIS A 208 6.86 -21.37 7.85
CA HIS A 208 6.52 -22.28 8.94
C HIS A 208 7.15 -21.79 10.26
N ARG A 209 6.56 -22.22 11.38
CA ARG A 209 7.09 -21.94 12.71
C ARG A 209 7.90 -23.15 13.19
N ILE A 210 9.17 -22.95 13.53
CA ILE A 210 10.08 -24.04 13.90
C ILE A 210 9.86 -24.57 15.33
N GLU A 211 9.33 -23.75 16.25
CA GLU A 211 9.05 -24.09 17.66
C GLU A 211 7.89 -23.25 18.20
N ASP A 212 7.20 -23.70 19.27
CA ASP A 212 6.13 -22.92 19.93
C ASP A 212 6.63 -21.56 20.41
N GLY A 213 6.19 -20.48 19.73
CA GLY A 213 6.62 -19.10 20.00
C GLY A 213 7.96 -18.68 19.37
N GLY A 214 8.54 -19.51 18.48
CA GLY A 214 9.70 -19.14 17.65
C GLY A 214 9.33 -18.24 16.46
N ALA A 215 10.32 -17.68 15.77
CA ALA A 215 10.09 -16.86 14.56
C ALA A 215 9.54 -17.71 13.39
N CYS A 216 8.74 -17.10 12.52
CA CYS A 216 8.40 -17.69 11.24
C CYS A 216 9.63 -17.67 10.32
N LEU A 217 9.90 -18.79 9.66
CA LEU A 217 10.98 -18.94 8.69
C LEU A 217 10.42 -19.44 7.35
N PRO A 218 11.05 -19.09 6.23
CA PRO A 218 10.65 -19.60 4.92
C PRO A 218 10.57 -21.13 4.95
N ASP A 219 9.48 -21.66 4.44
CA ASP A 219 9.32 -23.09 4.25
C ASP A 219 10.26 -23.55 3.12
N PRO A 220 11.22 -24.45 3.40
CA PRO A 220 12.15 -24.94 2.39
C PRO A 220 11.44 -25.64 1.22
N ASP A 221 10.21 -26.13 1.42
CA ASP A 221 9.44 -26.84 0.39
C ASP A 221 8.44 -25.91 -0.36
N ALA A 222 8.13 -24.72 0.16
CA ALA A 222 7.18 -23.78 -0.45
C ALA A 222 7.66 -23.16 -1.77
N ALA A 223 8.96 -23.17 -2.07
CA ALA A 223 9.49 -22.73 -3.36
C ALA A 223 8.97 -23.55 -4.57
N GLN A 224 8.27 -24.67 -4.32
CA GLN A 224 7.66 -25.52 -5.34
C GLN A 224 6.18 -25.23 -5.61
N GLU A 225 5.49 -24.50 -4.72
CA GLU A 225 4.07 -24.16 -4.86
C GLU A 225 3.93 -22.65 -5.10
N GLN A 226 4.16 -22.26 -6.35
CA GLN A 226 3.97 -20.89 -6.82
C GLN A 226 2.49 -20.50 -6.66
N TRP A 227 2.25 -19.30 -6.10
CA TRP A 227 0.96 -18.60 -6.07
C TRP A 227 0.09 -18.91 -7.31
N PRO A 228 -1.21 -19.27 -7.18
CA PRO A 228 -2.07 -19.38 -8.34
C PRO A 228 -2.20 -17.98 -8.96
N ARG A 229 -1.37 -17.73 -9.98
CA ARG A 229 -1.55 -16.60 -10.90
C ARG A 229 -2.77 -16.94 -11.75
N GLU A 230 -3.96 -16.64 -11.23
CA GLU A 230 -5.14 -16.57 -12.07
C GLU A 230 -4.93 -15.40 -13.05
N LEU A 231 -4.76 -15.76 -14.32
CA LEU A 231 -4.72 -14.86 -15.49
C LEU A 231 -6.15 -14.44 -15.88
#